data_AF-M1BJ33-F1
#
_entry.id   AF-M1BJ33-F1
#
_cell.length_a   1.000
_cell.length_b   1.000
_cell.length_c   1.000
_cell.angle_alpha   90.00
_cell.angle_beta   90.00
_cell.angle_gamma   90.00
#
_symmetry.space_group_name_H-M   'P 1'
#
loop_
_entity.id
_entity.type
_entity.pdbx_description
1 polymer ?
#
loop_
_entity_poly.entity_id
_entity_poly.type
_entity_poly.pdbx_seq_one_letter_code
_entity_poly.pdbx_strand_id
1 'polypeptide(L)'
;MAAAMRWHATERPNDKKLRLPVDGEPKKDFDSLHPSFLNDPLNVRLGLSSDGFNSFRTMSISHRTWPDRPGILMNYNLSLWICMKPEYLMWSMIIPGPSSEK
;
A
#
# COMPACT_ATOMS: atom_id res chain seq x y z
N MET A 1 2.82 -16.61 11.33
CA MET A 1 2.35 -15.71 10.25
C MET A 1 0.89 -15.28 10.42
N ALA A 2 -0.08 -16.20 10.53
CA ALA A 2 -1.50 -15.84 10.64
C ALA A 2 -1.86 -14.94 11.84
N ALA A 3 -1.28 -15.19 13.02
CA ALA A 3 -1.48 -14.35 14.20
C ALA A 3 -0.96 -12.91 13.99
N ALA A 4 0.21 -12.75 13.34
CA ALA A 4 0.81 -11.45 13.07
C ALA A 4 0.00 -10.60 12.08
N MET A 5 -0.77 -11.22 11.18
CA MET A 5 -1.68 -10.52 10.26
C MET A 5 -2.91 -9.91 10.98
N ARG A 6 -3.16 -10.30 12.23
CA ARG A 6 -4.22 -9.72 13.06
C ARG A 6 -3.70 -8.64 14.02
N TRP A 7 -2.42 -8.28 13.94
CA TRP A 7 -1.80 -7.32 14.85
C TRP A 7 -2.57 -5.99 14.93
N HIS A 8 -3.08 -5.52 13.79
CA HIS A 8 -3.90 -4.31 13.69
C HIS A 8 -5.19 -4.34 14.54
N ALA A 9 -5.71 -5.53 14.89
CA ALA A 9 -6.94 -5.73 15.64
C ALA A 9 -6.68 -6.20 17.10
N THR A 10 -5.69 -7.06 17.34
CA THR A 10 -5.51 -7.72 18.64
C THR A 10 -4.38 -7.17 19.50
N GLU A 11 -3.31 -6.65 18.89
CA GLU A 11 -2.05 -6.33 19.58
C GLU A 11 -1.64 -4.86 19.42
N ARG A 12 -2.55 -4.03 18.90
CA ARG A 12 -2.32 -2.61 18.69
C ARG A 12 -2.35 -1.86 20.04
N PRO A 13 -1.27 -1.15 20.42
CA PRO A 13 -1.28 -0.32 21.63
C PRO A 13 -2.21 0.89 21.45
N ASN A 14 -3.17 1.07 22.35
CA ASN A 14 -4.02 2.26 22.41
C ASN A 14 -3.40 3.33 23.31
N ASP A 15 -2.21 3.80 22.94
CA ASP A 15 -1.42 4.79 23.70
C ASP A 15 -1.68 6.24 23.25
N LYS A 16 -2.78 6.49 22.53
CA LYS A 16 -3.16 7.78 21.93
C LYS A 16 -2.10 8.40 21.00
N LYS A 17 -1.08 7.63 20.58
CA LYS A 17 -0.07 8.08 19.61
C LYS A 17 -0.51 7.78 18.19
N LEU A 18 -0.39 8.78 17.32
CA LEU A 18 -0.57 8.64 15.89
C LEU A 18 0.60 7.88 15.29
N ARG A 19 0.30 6.80 14.56
CA ARG A 19 1.29 6.03 13.82
C ARG A 19 0.95 6.04 12.33
N LEU A 20 1.71 6.80 11.55
CA LEU A 20 1.70 6.72 10.09
C LEU A 20 2.31 5.35 9.73
N PRO A 21 1.73 4.46 8.87
CA PRO A 21 0.62 4.53 7.91
C PRO A 21 -0.73 3.97 8.41
N VAL A 22 -0.82 3.59 9.68
CA VAL A 22 -1.97 2.91 10.29
C VAL A 22 -3.07 3.89 10.75
N ASP A 23 -2.73 5.16 10.94
CA ASP A 23 -3.64 6.22 11.42
C ASP A 23 -3.84 7.37 10.43
N GLY A 24 -3.30 7.22 9.21
CA GLY A 24 -3.45 8.23 8.16
C GLY A 24 -4.90 8.41 7.73
N GLU A 25 -5.22 9.61 7.28
CA GLU A 25 -6.54 9.95 6.70
C GLU A 25 -6.97 8.99 5.59
N PRO A 26 -6.09 8.56 4.64
CA PRO A 26 -6.49 7.64 3.57
C PRO A 26 -7.06 6.31 4.10
N LYS A 27 -6.59 5.86 5.27
CA LYS A 27 -7.11 4.64 5.88
C LYS A 27 -8.47 4.86 6.51
N LYS A 28 -8.69 6.00 7.17
CA LYS A 28 -10.00 6.35 7.75
C LYS A 28 -11.05 6.48 6.66
N ASP A 29 -10.68 7.10 5.55
CA ASP A 29 -11.56 7.25 4.39
C ASP A 29 -11.91 5.88 3.80
N PHE A 30 -10.91 5.01 3.62
CA PHE A 30 -11.13 3.64 3.16
C PHE A 30 -12.03 2.84 4.10
N ASP A 31 -11.79 2.93 5.41
CA ASP A 31 -12.59 2.24 6.44
C ASP A 31 -14.04 2.74 6.48
N SER A 32 -14.25 4.04 6.24
CA SER A 32 -15.59 4.64 6.11
C SER A 32 -16.33 4.14 4.87
N LEU A 33 -15.62 4.02 3.74
CA LEU A 33 -16.17 3.52 2.48
C LEU A 33 -16.44 2.00 2.50
N HIS A 34 -15.65 1.25 3.28
CA HIS A 34 -15.71 -0.22 3.33
C HIS A 34 -15.85 -0.75 4.76
N PRO A 35 -17.00 -0.54 5.43
CA PRO A 35 -17.21 -0.96 6.82
C PRO A 35 -17.22 -2.49 6.99
N SER A 36 -17.64 -3.24 5.97
CA SER A 36 -17.52 -4.71 5.96
C SER A 36 -16.06 -5.17 5.98
N PHE A 37 -15.16 -4.39 5.37
CA PHE A 37 -13.74 -4.69 5.33
C PHE A 37 -13.07 -4.41 6.68
N LEU A 38 -13.50 -3.36 7.39
CA LEU A 38 -13.05 -3.05 8.74
C LEU A 38 -13.40 -4.17 9.74
N ASN A 39 -14.62 -4.72 9.63
CA ASN A 39 -15.15 -5.66 10.61
C ASN A 39 -14.50 -7.05 10.57
N ASP A 40 -13.95 -7.47 9.44
CA ASP A 40 -13.26 -8.76 9.34
C ASP A 40 -11.73 -8.59 9.49
N PRO A 41 -11.14 -9.02 10.62
CA PRO A 41 -9.71 -8.90 10.89
C PRO A 41 -8.84 -9.82 10.02
N LEU A 42 -9.43 -10.67 9.18
CA LEU A 42 -8.72 -11.49 8.19
C LEU A 42 -8.42 -10.74 6.89
N ASN A 43 -9.06 -9.59 6.67
CA ASN A 43 -8.85 -8.80 5.47
C ASN A 43 -7.43 -8.24 5.39
N VAL A 44 -6.79 -8.37 4.22
CA VAL A 44 -5.39 -7.98 4.02
C VAL A 44 -5.29 -6.62 3.35
N ARG A 45 -4.53 -5.70 3.95
CA ARG A 45 -4.25 -4.36 3.43
C ARG A 45 -2.85 -4.31 2.87
N LEU A 46 -2.73 -3.98 1.59
CA LEU A 46 -1.47 -3.87 0.89
C LEU A 46 -1.28 -2.45 0.35
N GLY A 47 -0.17 -1.82 0.72
CA GLY A 47 0.25 -0.54 0.17
C GLY A 47 1.20 -0.74 -0.99
N LEU A 48 0.91 -0.14 -2.14
CA LEU A 48 1.83 -0.09 -3.26
C LEU A 48 2.53 1.27 -3.28
N SER A 49 3.86 1.25 -3.30
CA SER A 49 4.67 2.44 -3.54
C SER A 49 5.43 2.28 -4.87
N SER A 50 5.41 3.32 -5.69
CA SER A 50 6.15 3.39 -6.95
C SER A 50 6.86 4.75 -7.03
N ASP A 51 8.12 4.75 -7.44
CA ASP A 51 9.06 5.89 -7.43
C ASP A 51 8.84 6.87 -8.60
N GLY A 52 7.59 7.12 -9.01
CA GLY A 52 7.36 8.15 -10.04
C GLY A 52 6.08 8.03 -10.82
N PHE A 53 4.99 8.55 -10.27
CA PHE A 53 3.91 9.07 -11.09
C PHE A 53 4.19 10.56 -11.36
N ASN A 54 4.78 10.87 -12.52
CA ASN A 54 4.91 12.26 -12.96
C ASN A 54 3.55 12.75 -13.47
N SER A 55 2.85 13.58 -12.69
CA SER A 55 1.53 14.13 -13.02
C SER A 55 1.57 15.28 -14.04
N PHE A 56 2.75 15.79 -14.41
CA PHE A 56 2.89 16.86 -15.38
C PHE A 56 3.06 16.31 -16.81
N ARG A 57 1.94 16.32 -17.54
CA ARG A 57 1.81 16.05 -18.98
C ARG A 57 2.33 17.23 -19.82
N THR A 58 3.61 17.59 -19.71
CA THR A 58 4.17 18.67 -20.56
C THR A 58 5.50 18.27 -21.21
N MET A 59 5.37 17.91 -22.50
CA MET A 59 6.35 18.07 -23.59
C MET A 59 7.72 17.38 -23.46
N SER A 60 7.77 16.08 -23.73
CA SER A 60 8.48 15.53 -24.91
C SER A 60 8.28 14.02 -24.98
N ILE A 61 7.62 13.59 -26.04
CA ILE A 61 7.33 12.20 -26.36
C ILE A 61 8.58 11.62 -27.01
N SER A 62 9.53 11.19 -26.18
CA SER A 62 10.64 10.34 -26.61
C SER A 62 11.18 9.52 -25.44
N HIS A 63 10.43 8.46 -25.12
CA HIS A 63 10.94 7.19 -24.60
C HIS A 63 11.81 7.19 -23.34
N ARG A 64 11.18 7.31 -22.16
CA ARG A 64 11.36 6.42 -20.97
C ARG A 64 10.81 7.10 -19.72
N THR A 65 9.51 6.97 -19.51
CA THR A 65 9.00 6.89 -18.13
C THR A 65 8.85 5.39 -17.88
N TRP A 66 9.95 4.81 -17.40
CA TRP A 66 10.28 3.39 -17.28
C TRP A 66 9.11 2.39 -17.15
N PRO A 67 8.76 1.64 -18.21
CA PRO A 67 7.71 0.63 -18.20
C PRO A 67 8.03 -0.65 -17.39
N ASP A 68 9.28 -0.80 -16.90
CA ASP A 68 9.80 -2.06 -16.34
C ASP A 68 10.22 -1.95 -14.85
N ARG A 69 9.90 -0.83 -14.16
CA ARG A 69 10.32 -0.60 -12.77
C ARG A 69 9.40 -1.33 -11.77
N PRO A 70 9.95 -2.13 -10.84
CA PRO A 70 9.16 -2.86 -9.87
C PRO A 70 8.65 -1.91 -8.77
N GLY A 71 7.35 -1.99 -8.47
CA GLY A 71 6.74 -1.38 -7.30
C GLY A 71 7.06 -2.19 -6.05
N ILE A 72 7.04 -1.52 -4.90
CA ILE A 72 7.19 -2.17 -3.60
C ILE A 72 5.81 -2.30 -2.97
N LEU A 73 5.43 -3.52 -2.67
CA LEU A 73 4.19 -3.86 -1.99
C LEU A 73 4.49 -4.13 -0.51
N MET A 74 3.79 -3.42 0.36
CA MET A 74 3.94 -3.49 1.82
C MET A 74 2.68 -4.03 2.46
N ASN A 75 2.80 -4.95 3.40
CA ASN A 75 1.66 -5.47 4.15
C ASN A 75 1.40 -4.66 5.43
N TYR A 76 0.31 -3.89 5.43
CA TYR A 76 -0.07 -3.04 6.55
C TYR A 76 -0.82 -3.75 7.67
N ASN A 77 -1.06 -5.06 7.54
CA ASN A 77 -1.61 -5.86 8.63
C ASN A 77 -0.57 -6.21 9.69
N LEU A 78 0.70 -6.23 9.29
CA LEU A 78 1.83 -6.49 10.18
C LEU A 78 2.14 -5.24 11.01
N SER A 79 2.78 -5.44 12.16
CA SER A 79 3.28 -4.34 12.97
C SER A 79 4.23 -3.46 12.18
N LEU A 80 4.24 -2.16 12.49
CA LEU A 80 5.03 -1.14 11.77
C LEU A 80 6.53 -1.44 11.74
N TRP A 81 7.05 -2.05 12.81
CA TRP A 81 8.45 -2.45 12.92
C TRP A 81 8.81 -3.68 12.05
N ILE A 82 7.82 -4.40 11.54
CA ILE A 82 7.98 -5.57 10.68
C ILE A 82 7.67 -5.20 9.23
N CYS A 83 6.64 -4.39 8.97
CA CYS A 83 6.15 -4.16 7.61
C CYS A 83 7.15 -3.44 6.69
N MET A 84 8.09 -2.67 7.24
CA MET A 84 9.13 -1.98 6.46
C MET A 84 10.42 -2.81 6.31
N LYS A 85 10.52 -3.98 6.94
CA LYS A 85 11.71 -4.82 6.80
C LYS A 85 11.78 -5.44 5.41
N PRO A 86 12.97 -5.53 4.81
CA PRO A 86 13.13 -6.02 3.44
C PRO A 86 12.61 -7.45 3.24
N GLU A 87 12.55 -8.29 4.28
CA GLU A 87 12.01 -9.65 4.17
C GLU A 87 10.48 -9.69 3.98
N TYR A 88 9.79 -8.59 4.28
CA TYR A 88 8.33 -8.46 4.19
C TYR A 88 7.89 -7.53 3.06
N LEU A 89 8.84 -6.95 2.33
CA LEU A 89 8.59 -6.20 1.12
C LEU A 89 8.45 -7.17 -0.04
N MET A 90 7.35 -7.07 -0.77
CA MET A 90 7.15 -7.83 -2.01
C MET A 90 7.40 -6.93 -3.20
N TRP A 91 8.27 -7.37 -4.11
CA TRP A 91 8.47 -6.69 -5.38
C TRP A 91 7.34 -7.07 -6.35
N SER A 92 6.61 -6.08 -6.85
CA SER A 92 5.60 -6.29 -7.88
C SER A 92 6.04 -5.62 -9.18
N MET A 93 5.91 -6.32 -10.29
CA MET A 93 6.09 -5.71 -11.61
C MET A 93 4.77 -5.08 -12.03
N ILE A 94 4.75 -3.77 -12.29
CA ILE A 94 3.59 -3.09 -12.85
C ILE A 94 3.65 -3.29 -14.36
N ILE A 95 2.84 -4.19 -14.90
CA ILE A 95 2.75 -4.40 -16.34
C ILE A 95 1.85 -3.30 -16.91
N PRO A 96 2.35 -2.43 -17.81
CA PRO A 96 1.51 -1.45 -18.47
C PRO A 96 0.42 -2.17 -19.27
N GLY A 97 -0.84 -1.82 -19.01
CA GLY A 97 -1.97 -2.34 -19.79
C GLY A 97 -1.87 -1.91 -21.27
N PRO A 98 -2.58 -2.61 -22.19
CA PRO A 98 -2.57 -2.23 -23.59
C PRO A 98 -3.07 -0.78 -23.74
N SER A 99 -2.26 0.05 -24.38
CA SER A 99 -2.61 1.43 -24.71
C SER A 99 -3.89 1.43 -25.53
N SER A 100 -5.01 1.89 -24.97
CA SER A 100 -6.19 2.17 -25.77
C SER A 100 -5.93 3.47 -26.55
N GLU A 101 -5.42 3.34 -27.77
CA GLU A 101 -5.46 4.43 -28.74
C GLU A 101 -6.90 4.61 -29.23
N LYS A 102 -7.52 5.74 -28.88
CA LYS A 102 -8.51 6.43 -29.71
C LYS A 102 -8.32 7.92 -29.58
#